data_AF-A0A6I9YPV7-F1
#
_entry.id   AF-A0A6I9YPV7-F1
#
_cell.length_a   1.000
_cell.length_b   1.000
_cell.length_c   1.000
_cell.angle_alpha   90.00
_cell.angle_beta   90.00
_cell.angle_gamma   90.00
#
_symmetry.space_group_name_H-M   'P 1'
#
loop_
_entity.id
_entity.type
_entity.pdbx_description
1 polymer ?
#
loop_
_entity_poly.entity_id
_entity_poly.type
_entity_poly.pdbx_seq_one_letter_code
_entity_poly.pdbx_strand_id
1 'polypeptide(L)'
;MSTSAETLNENKAMTINTSTGPIETSVKQFPFKAPRFIHSGTGGAAAGKKNRTWKNLKQILSSERTLPWQLNDPSYFSIDALTSFKPVKKYSDISGLPANYTDPQSKLRFSTTEEFAYIRMLPSDVILGYLTLRKATNVVP
;
A
#
# COMPACT_ATOMS: atom_id res chain seq x y z
N MET A 1 -55.79 -29.03 31.71
CA MET A 1 -55.90 -27.72 32.36
C MET A 1 -55.34 -26.69 31.39
N SER A 2 -56.21 -26.16 30.54
CA SER A 2 -55.92 -25.07 29.62
C SER A 2 -56.41 -23.78 30.28
N THR A 3 -55.61 -22.71 30.25
CA THR A 3 -56.10 -21.34 30.40
C THR A 3 -55.28 -20.42 29.50
N SER A 4 -56.02 -19.69 28.68
CA SER A 4 -55.58 -18.63 27.77
C SER A 4 -55.70 -17.25 28.43
N ALA A 5 -55.20 -16.22 27.71
CA ALA A 5 -55.57 -14.79 27.76
C ALA A 5 -54.99 -13.97 28.95
N GLU A 6 -54.63 -12.68 28.85
CA GLU A 6 -54.66 -11.67 27.79
C GLU A 6 -53.78 -10.47 28.18
N THR A 7 -53.59 -9.59 27.20
CA THR A 7 -52.92 -8.27 27.06
C THR A 7 -53.01 -7.21 28.17
N LEU A 8 -52.01 -6.29 28.22
CA LEU A 8 -52.06 -4.81 28.04
C LEU A 8 -50.81 -4.15 28.70
N ASN A 9 -49.92 -3.52 27.93
CA ASN A 9 -49.75 -2.06 27.73
C ASN A 9 -49.60 -1.23 29.01
N GLU A 10 -48.45 -0.57 29.20
CA GLU A 10 -48.40 0.88 29.48
C GLU A 10 -46.98 1.47 29.43
N ASN A 11 -46.93 2.67 28.86
CA ASN A 11 -45.77 3.52 28.63
C ASN A 11 -45.29 4.17 29.94
N LYS A 12 -43.96 4.24 30.16
CA LYS A 12 -43.40 5.14 31.18
C LYS A 12 -42.10 5.82 30.73
N ALA A 13 -42.30 7.09 30.38
CA ALA A 13 -41.47 8.26 30.65
C ALA A 13 -40.01 8.32 30.14
N MET A 14 -39.80 9.33 29.29
CA MET A 14 -38.54 10.04 29.13
C MET A 14 -37.92 10.40 30.49
N THR A 15 -36.63 10.12 30.64
CA THR A 15 -35.75 10.89 31.53
C THR A 15 -34.65 11.48 30.68
N ILE A 16 -34.84 12.74 30.30
CA ILE A 16 -33.78 13.63 29.85
C ILE A 16 -33.03 14.04 31.12
N ASN A 17 -31.77 13.61 31.26
CA ASN A 17 -30.83 14.27 32.14
C ASN A 17 -29.72 14.88 31.27
N THR A 18 -29.92 16.15 30.97
CA THR A 18 -28.92 17.12 30.55
C THR A 18 -27.68 17.03 31.45
N SER A 19 -26.52 16.79 30.84
CA SER A 19 -25.24 17.23 31.38
C SER A 19 -24.50 17.95 30.26
N THR A 20 -24.72 19.26 30.24
CA THR A 20 -23.96 20.23 29.46
C THR A 20 -22.63 20.45 30.18
N GLY A 21 -21.51 20.24 29.47
CA GLY A 21 -20.19 20.60 29.95
C GLY A 21 -19.12 20.29 28.90
N PRO A 22 -18.52 21.28 28.24
CA PRO A 22 -17.51 21.07 27.21
C PRO A 22 -16.17 20.78 27.87
N ILE A 23 -15.65 19.56 27.73
CA ILE A 23 -14.24 19.30 27.98
C ILE A 23 -13.56 19.34 26.62
N GLU A 24 -13.14 20.54 26.23
CA GLU A 24 -12.14 20.77 25.20
C GLU A 24 -10.85 20.04 25.62
N THR A 25 -10.74 18.78 25.24
CA THR A 25 -9.41 18.23 24.97
C THR A 25 -9.11 18.63 23.53
N SER A 26 -8.16 19.55 23.35
CA SER A 26 -7.59 19.89 22.05
C SER A 26 -6.83 18.67 21.51
N VAL A 27 -7.58 17.67 21.04
CA VAL A 27 -7.02 16.49 20.38
C VAL A 27 -6.35 17.02 19.13
N LYS A 28 -5.01 16.94 19.10
CA LYS A 28 -4.19 17.31 17.95
C LYS A 28 -4.76 16.60 16.72
N GLN A 29 -5.49 17.35 15.90
CA GLN A 29 -6.09 16.82 14.69
C GLN A 29 -4.97 16.57 13.70
N PHE A 30 -4.57 15.32 13.57
CA PHE A 30 -3.56 14.95 12.58
C PHE A 30 -4.17 15.08 11.18
N PRO A 31 -3.46 15.69 10.22
CA PRO A 31 -3.96 15.87 8.85
C PRO A 31 -4.25 14.53 8.15
N PHE A 32 -3.69 13.43 8.66
CA PHE A 32 -3.87 12.07 8.16
C PHE A 32 -4.98 11.27 8.89
N LYS A 33 -5.67 11.84 9.88
CA LYS A 33 -6.71 11.12 10.64
C LYS A 33 -8.09 11.70 10.36
N ALA A 34 -8.96 10.91 9.71
CA ALA A 34 -10.32 11.34 9.45
C ALA A 34 -11.11 11.50 10.78
N PRO A 35 -11.80 12.64 11.01
CA PRO A 35 -12.52 12.91 12.27
C PRO A 35 -13.58 11.87 12.63
N ARG A 36 -14.16 11.21 11.64
CA ARG A 36 -15.19 10.17 11.81
C ARG A 36 -14.66 8.74 11.75
N PHE A 37 -13.35 8.56 11.65
CA PHE A 37 -12.76 7.24 11.58
C PHE A 37 -12.75 6.58 12.96
N ILE A 38 -13.76 5.75 13.21
CA ILE A 38 -13.80 4.87 14.37
C ILE A 38 -12.94 3.65 14.04
N HIS A 39 -11.92 3.37 14.85
CA HIS A 39 -11.21 2.10 14.75
C HIS A 39 -12.23 0.97 14.96
N SER A 40 -12.50 0.19 13.91
CA SER A 40 -13.18 -1.11 14.04
C SER A 40 -12.44 -1.84 15.16
N GLY A 41 -13.15 -2.19 16.25
CA GLY A 41 -12.62 -2.65 17.54
C GLY A 41 -11.81 -3.95 17.51
N THR A 42 -10.82 -4.03 16.64
CA THR A 42 -9.82 -5.09 16.50
C THR A 42 -8.46 -4.62 17.07
N GLY A 43 -8.39 -3.41 17.63
CA GLY A 43 -7.16 -2.90 18.26
C GLY A 43 -7.27 -1.51 18.90
N GLY A 44 -8.39 -1.20 19.56
CA GLY A 44 -8.53 0.00 20.38
C GLY A 44 -8.42 -0.34 21.87
N ALA A 45 -7.97 0.61 22.69
CA ALA A 45 -7.72 0.48 24.14
C ALA A 45 -8.95 0.07 25.00
N ALA A 46 -10.12 -0.14 24.39
CA ALA A 46 -11.36 -0.58 25.04
C ALA A 46 -11.96 -1.88 24.43
N ALA A 47 -11.21 -2.60 23.59
CA ALA A 47 -11.63 -3.91 23.11
C ALA A 47 -11.03 -5.00 24.01
N GLY A 48 -11.90 -5.68 24.77
CA GLY A 48 -11.53 -6.85 25.56
C GLY A 48 -10.72 -7.86 24.75
N LYS A 49 -9.81 -8.56 25.45
CA LYS A 49 -8.84 -9.55 24.97
C LYS A 49 -9.45 -10.64 24.05
N LYS A 50 -9.82 -10.33 22.82
CA LYS A 50 -9.99 -11.32 21.75
C LYS A 50 -8.81 -11.19 20.80
N ASN A 51 -8.05 -12.27 20.72
CA ASN A 51 -6.77 -12.34 20.03
C ASN A 51 -6.93 -11.84 18.59
N ARG A 52 -6.19 -10.78 18.25
CA ARG A 52 -6.01 -10.33 16.88
C ARG A 52 -5.45 -11.50 16.07
N THR A 53 -6.28 -12.12 15.24
CA THR A 53 -5.83 -13.16 14.32
C THR A 53 -5.30 -12.49 13.05
N TRP A 54 -4.09 -12.88 12.64
CA TRP A 54 -3.50 -12.42 11.39
C TRP A 54 -4.21 -13.16 10.24
N LYS A 55 -4.97 -12.42 9.42
CA LYS A 55 -5.56 -12.98 8.20
C LYS A 55 -4.50 -13.12 7.12
N ASN A 56 -4.55 -14.22 6.36
CA ASN A 56 -3.70 -14.36 5.18
C ASN A 56 -4.23 -13.46 4.04
N LEU A 57 -3.35 -13.10 3.08
CA LEU A 57 -3.70 -12.32 1.90
C LEU A 57 -4.95 -12.85 1.19
N LYS A 58 -5.05 -14.18 1.00
CA LYS A 58 -6.21 -14.80 0.34
C LYS A 58 -7.52 -14.50 1.07
N GLN A 59 -7.51 -14.54 2.42
CA GLN A 59 -8.68 -14.27 3.25
C GLN A 59 -9.06 -12.79 3.25
N ILE A 60 -8.06 -11.90 3.20
CA ILE A 60 -8.27 -10.46 3.04
C ILE A 60 -8.99 -10.22 1.72
N LEU A 61 -8.40 -10.64 0.60
CA LEU A 61 -8.97 -10.45 -0.73
C LEU A 61 -10.37 -11.06 -0.89
N SER A 62 -10.66 -12.22 -0.27
CA SER A 62 -12.02 -12.77 -0.29
C SER A 62 -13.01 -11.92 0.51
N SER A 63 -12.60 -11.42 1.69
CA SER A 63 -13.48 -10.60 2.52
C SER A 63 -13.72 -9.21 1.93
N GLU A 64 -12.71 -8.65 1.25
CA GLU A 64 -12.87 -7.38 0.54
C GLU A 64 -13.93 -7.53 -0.55
N ARG A 65 -13.88 -8.56 -1.41
CA ARG A 65 -14.87 -8.71 -2.50
C ARG A 65 -16.34 -8.74 -2.05
N THR A 66 -16.62 -9.12 -0.81
CA THR A 66 -17.98 -9.22 -0.26
C THR A 66 -18.47 -7.95 0.42
N LEU A 67 -17.61 -6.95 0.63
CA LEU A 67 -17.97 -5.70 1.28
C LEU A 67 -18.54 -4.70 0.25
N PRO A 68 -19.51 -3.85 0.65
CA PRO A 68 -20.07 -2.83 -0.23
C PRO A 68 -19.11 -1.63 -0.37
N TRP A 69 -18.02 -1.81 -1.13
CA TRP A 69 -17.04 -0.75 -1.39
C TRP A 69 -17.65 0.39 -2.20
N GLN A 70 -17.29 1.61 -1.83
CA GLN A 70 -17.42 2.77 -2.69
C GLN A 70 -16.21 2.82 -3.65
N LEU A 71 -16.38 3.46 -4.80
CA LEU A 71 -15.34 3.53 -5.84
C LEU A 71 -14.01 4.16 -5.35
N ASN A 72 -14.09 5.02 -4.34
CA ASN A 72 -12.94 5.74 -3.77
C ASN A 72 -12.37 5.06 -2.51
N ASP A 73 -12.92 3.93 -2.09
CA ASP A 73 -12.42 3.23 -0.92
C ASP A 73 -11.13 2.47 -1.24
N PRO A 74 -10.09 2.58 -0.40
CA PRO A 74 -8.84 1.88 -0.63
C PRO A 74 -9.02 0.37 -0.38
N SER A 75 -8.82 -0.44 -1.42
CA SER A 75 -8.71 -1.91 -1.32
C SER A 75 -7.24 -2.32 -1.20
N TYR A 76 -6.95 -3.46 -0.58
CA TYR A 76 -5.61 -4.04 -0.52
C TYR A 76 -4.95 -4.14 -1.91
N PHE A 77 -5.71 -4.40 -2.96
CA PHE A 77 -5.19 -4.48 -4.33
C PHE A 77 -4.74 -3.12 -4.90
N SER A 78 -5.36 -2.03 -4.46
CA SER A 78 -5.06 -0.67 -4.92
C SER A 78 -3.85 -0.03 -4.23
N ILE A 79 -3.37 -0.65 -3.14
CA ILE A 79 -2.21 -0.15 -2.39
C ILE A 79 -0.95 -0.64 -3.12
N ASP A 80 -0.34 0.25 -3.89
CA ASP A 80 1.00 0.05 -4.44
C ASP A 80 2.05 0.80 -3.60
N ALA A 81 3.26 0.27 -3.56
CA ALA A 81 4.38 0.96 -2.95
C ALA A 81 4.74 2.19 -3.80
N LEU A 82 5.04 3.31 -3.12
CA LEU A 82 5.57 4.48 -3.81
C LEU A 82 6.94 4.16 -4.43
N THR A 83 7.26 4.83 -5.53
CA THR A 83 8.57 4.72 -6.18
C THR A 83 9.68 5.13 -5.21
N SER A 84 10.83 4.46 -5.27
CA SER A 84 11.98 4.81 -4.43
C SER A 84 12.50 6.21 -4.73
N PHE A 85 12.67 7.04 -3.69
CA PHE A 85 13.35 8.33 -3.79
C PHE A 85 14.89 8.23 -3.72
N LYS A 86 15.43 7.05 -3.40
CA LYS A 86 16.88 6.85 -3.35
C LYS A 86 17.42 6.74 -4.78
N PRO A 87 18.49 7.49 -5.14
CA PRO A 87 19.09 7.39 -6.45
C PRO A 87 19.66 5.97 -6.67
N VAL A 88 19.43 5.44 -7.86
CA VAL A 88 19.83 4.07 -8.21
C VAL A 88 21.35 4.01 -8.44
N LYS A 89 22.01 3.05 -7.80
CA LYS A 89 23.41 2.74 -8.10
C LYS A 89 23.54 2.09 -9.47
N LYS A 90 24.51 2.55 -10.25
CA LYS A 90 24.77 2.07 -11.61
C LYS A 90 25.91 1.07 -11.61
N TYR A 91 25.72 -0.02 -12.33
CA TYR A 91 26.68 -1.10 -12.50
C TYR A 91 26.92 -1.34 -13.98
N SER A 92 28.10 -1.86 -14.32
CA SER A 92 28.48 -2.25 -15.67
C SER A 92 27.60 -3.39 -16.13
N ASP A 93 27.15 -3.34 -17.38
CA ASP A 93 26.31 -4.40 -17.96
C ASP A 93 27.15 -5.64 -18.33
N ILE A 94 28.48 -5.51 -18.37
CA ILE A 94 29.42 -6.60 -18.68
C ILE A 94 29.95 -7.27 -17.41
N SER A 95 30.62 -6.50 -16.54
CA SER A 95 31.30 -7.05 -15.35
C SER A 95 30.49 -6.98 -14.05
N GLY A 96 29.43 -6.18 -14.00
CA GLY A 96 28.68 -5.91 -12.76
C GLY A 96 29.41 -5.02 -11.75
N LEU A 97 30.59 -4.49 -12.07
CA LEU A 97 31.29 -3.52 -11.23
C LEU A 97 30.59 -2.15 -11.24
N PRO A 98 30.79 -1.27 -10.24
CA PRO A 98 30.23 0.08 -10.26
C PRO A 98 30.61 0.83 -11.54
N ALA A 99 29.62 1.34 -12.26
CA ALA A 99 29.83 2.03 -13.54
C ALA A 99 29.49 3.51 -13.42
N ASN A 100 30.51 4.34 -13.64
CA ASN A 100 30.36 5.80 -13.66
C ASN A 100 29.95 6.32 -15.05
N TYR A 101 30.18 5.55 -16.10
CA TYR A 101 30.00 5.98 -17.47
C TYR A 101 28.96 5.13 -18.21
N THR A 102 28.39 5.73 -19.25
CA THR A 102 27.41 5.08 -20.13
C THR A 102 27.73 5.49 -21.55
N ASP A 103 27.74 4.51 -22.44
CA ASP A 103 28.03 4.72 -23.83
C ASP A 103 26.85 5.41 -24.56
N PRO A 104 27.04 6.55 -25.24
CA PRO A 104 25.93 7.25 -25.89
C PRO A 104 25.25 6.47 -27.03
N GLN A 105 25.96 5.59 -27.74
CA GLN A 105 25.43 4.84 -28.89
C GLN A 105 24.69 3.57 -28.44
N SER A 106 25.33 2.73 -27.62
CA SER A 106 24.74 1.46 -27.17
C SER A 106 23.86 1.60 -25.93
N LYS A 107 23.98 2.70 -25.17
CA LYS A 107 23.37 2.89 -23.84
C LYS A 107 23.83 1.89 -22.77
N LEU A 108 24.86 1.10 -23.06
CA LEU A 108 25.47 0.20 -22.09
C LEU A 108 26.34 0.97 -21.09
N ARG A 109 26.34 0.51 -19.85
CA ARG A 109 27.16 1.02 -18.75
C ARG A 109 28.45 0.22 -18.68
N PHE A 110 29.56 0.92 -18.45
CA PHE A 110 30.88 0.31 -18.35
C PHE A 110 31.68 0.93 -17.19
N SER A 111 32.64 0.16 -16.68
CA SER A 111 33.55 0.56 -15.59
C SER A 111 34.95 0.88 -16.11
N THR A 112 35.45 0.09 -17.07
CA THR A 112 36.82 0.19 -17.59
C THR A 112 36.86 0.56 -19.07
N THR A 113 38.01 1.07 -19.53
CA THR A 113 38.23 1.39 -20.95
C THR A 113 38.19 0.14 -21.83
N GLU A 114 38.62 -1.01 -21.31
CA GLU A 114 38.58 -2.29 -22.02
C GLU A 114 37.13 -2.71 -22.33
N GLU A 115 36.22 -2.57 -21.35
CA GLU A 115 34.79 -2.81 -21.57
C GLU A 115 34.22 -1.86 -22.63
N PHE A 116 34.65 -0.60 -22.66
CA PHE A 116 34.21 0.35 -23.68
C PHE A 116 34.61 -0.10 -25.10
N ALA A 117 35.86 -0.56 -25.27
CA ALA A 117 36.33 -1.09 -26.54
C ALA A 117 35.55 -2.36 -26.94
N TYR A 118 35.29 -3.24 -25.99
CA TYR A 118 34.50 -4.46 -26.21
C TYR A 118 33.05 -4.15 -26.64
N ILE A 119 32.39 -3.21 -25.95
CA ILE A 119 31.01 -2.79 -26.27
C ILE A 119 30.89 -2.29 -27.71
N ARG A 120 31.92 -1.63 -28.23
CA ARG A 120 31.94 -1.13 -29.62
C ARG A 120 32.04 -2.23 -30.68
N MET A 121 32.45 -3.43 -30.29
CA MET A 121 32.54 -4.60 -31.17
C MET A 121 31.29 -5.49 -31.08
N LEU A 122 30.39 -5.22 -30.13
CA LEU A 122 29.18 -6.02 -29.94
C LEU A 122 28.14 -5.76 -31.04
N PRO A 123 27.45 -6.80 -31.53
CA PRO A 123 26.31 -6.64 -32.43
C PRO A 123 25.10 -6.04 -31.69
N SER A 124 24.20 -5.42 -32.45
CA SER A 124 22.98 -4.75 -31.93
C SER A 124 22.11 -5.65 -31.06
N ASP A 125 21.98 -6.92 -31.44
CA ASP A 125 21.07 -7.86 -30.78
C ASP A 125 21.57 -8.22 -29.38
N VAL A 126 22.90 -8.33 -29.23
CA VAL A 126 23.54 -8.56 -27.94
C VAL A 126 23.41 -7.33 -27.05
N ILE A 127 23.60 -6.12 -27.61
CA ILE A 127 23.36 -4.85 -26.89
C ILE A 127 21.92 -4.78 -26.38
N LEU A 128 20.95 -5.11 -27.24
CA LEU A 128 19.54 -5.14 -26.86
C LEU A 128 19.25 -6.18 -25.78
N GLY A 129 19.89 -7.35 -25.85
CA GLY A 129 19.83 -8.37 -24.80
C GLY A 129 20.29 -7.83 -23.45
N TYR A 130 21.46 -7.18 -23.38
CA TYR A 130 21.97 -6.57 -22.15
C TYR A 130 21.04 -5.48 -21.60
N LEU A 131 20.51 -4.61 -22.46
CA LEU A 131 19.58 -3.56 -22.04
C LEU A 131 18.27 -4.16 -21.49
N THR A 132 17.75 -5.21 -22.13
CA THR A 132 16.53 -5.91 -21.71
C THR A 132 16.68 -6.50 -20.31
N LEU A 133 17.85 -7.09 -19.99
CA LEU A 133 18.14 -7.62 -18.66
C LEU A 133 18.04 -6.53 -17.57
N ARG A 134 18.49 -5.32 -17.90
CA ARG A 134 18.37 -4.14 -17.01
C ARG A 134 16.98 -3.50 -17.03
N LYS A 135 16.04 -4.05 -17.79
CA LYS A 135 14.72 -3.46 -18.07
C LYS A 135 14.84 -2.05 -18.68
N ALA A 136 15.88 -1.82 -19.47
CA ALA A 136 16.07 -0.61 -20.24
C ALA A 136 15.60 -0.87 -21.68
N THR A 137 14.60 -0.12 -22.15
CA THR A 137 14.19 -0.15 -23.55
C THR A 137 15.03 0.86 -24.32
N ASN A 138 15.71 0.42 -25.39
CA ASN A 138 16.35 1.33 -26.33
C ASN A 138 15.23 1.93 -27.19
N VAL A 139 14.62 3.03 -26.72
CA VAL A 139 13.70 3.81 -27.55
C VAL A 139 14.60 4.69 -28.43
N VAL A 140 15.08 4.13 -29.52
CA VAL A 140 15.61 4.96 -30.62
C VAL A 140 14.40 5.27 -31.52
N PRO A 141 14.11 6.56 -31.81
CA PRO A 141 13.03 6.95 -32.73
C PRO A 141 13.25 6.43 -34.15
#